data_AF-A0A418GK83-F1
#
_entry.id   AF-A0A418GK83-F1
#
_cell.length_a   1.000
_cell.length_b   1.000
_cell.length_c   1.000
_cell.angle_alpha   90.00
_cell.angle_beta   90.00
_cell.angle_gamma   90.00
#
_symmetry.space_group_name_H-M   'P 1'
#
loop_
_entity.id
_entity.type
_entity.pdbx_description
1 polymer ?
#
loop_
_entity_poly.entity_id
_entity_poly.type
_entity_poly.pdbx_seq_one_letter_code
_entity_poly.pdbx_strand_id
1 'polypeptide(L)'
;MAIKGLDQAIDNLSRVRKNAIPAASAMAINRVATTAINQSSSQVARETKVRRKLVKERSRLKRATVRNPNARIIVNRGDLPVIKLGIRMLGRRPNSILKAGQHRYQRAFIQRLKNGRWHVMQRVAGKNRYPIDVVKIP
;
A
#
# COMPACT_ATOMS: atom_id res chain seq x y z
N MET A 1 27.14 -5.34 56.40
CA MET A 1 25.68 -5.16 56.29
C MET A 1 25.22 -5.71 54.95
N ALA A 2 24.44 -6.77 54.92
CA ALA A 2 23.80 -7.25 53.69
C ALA A 2 22.59 -6.37 53.40
N ILE A 3 22.57 -5.70 52.25
CA ILE A 3 21.44 -4.86 51.84
C ILE A 3 20.28 -5.79 51.51
N LYS A 4 19.29 -5.86 52.41
CA LYS A 4 18.07 -6.67 52.20
C LYS A 4 17.40 -6.25 50.88
N GLY A 5 17.11 -7.23 50.02
CA GLY A 5 16.40 -7.01 48.76
C GLY A 5 17.28 -6.65 47.56
N LEU A 6 18.61 -6.57 47.70
CA LEU A 6 19.52 -6.32 46.58
C LEU A 6 19.43 -7.42 45.51
N ASP A 7 19.42 -8.69 45.92
CA ASP A 7 19.29 -9.83 45.00
C ASP A 7 17.95 -9.82 44.26
N GLN A 8 16.87 -9.45 44.95
CA GLN A 8 15.55 -9.30 44.34
C GLN A 8 15.50 -8.15 43.33
N ALA A 9 16.19 -7.03 43.60
CA ALA A 9 16.32 -5.93 42.66
C ALA A 9 17.12 -6.34 41.41
N ILE A 10 18.21 -7.08 41.58
CA ILE A 10 19.03 -7.62 40.48
C ILE A 10 18.19 -8.60 39.64
N ASP A 11 17.44 -9.50 40.26
CA ASP A 11 16.57 -10.44 39.56
C ASP A 11 15.49 -9.74 38.75
N ASN A 12 14.86 -8.71 39.31
CA ASN A 12 13.86 -7.90 38.62
C ASN A 12 14.47 -7.17 37.40
N LEU A 13 15.65 -6.57 37.55
CA LEU A 13 16.38 -5.94 36.44
C LEU A 13 16.74 -6.97 35.36
N SER A 14 17.14 -8.18 35.76
CA SER A 14 17.45 -9.27 34.83
C SER A 14 16.23 -9.70 34.02
N ARG A 15 15.04 -9.76 34.64
CA ARG A 15 13.77 -10.08 33.97
C ARG A 15 13.35 -8.98 32.98
N VAL A 16 13.51 -7.72 33.37
CA VAL A 16 13.26 -6.58 32.48
C VAL A 16 14.17 -6.66 31.26
N ARG A 17 15.46 -6.90 31.45
CA ARG A 17 16.44 -7.02 30.36
C ARG A 17 16.13 -8.17 29.41
N LYS A 18 15.74 -9.34 29.93
CA LYS A 18 15.49 -10.54 29.12
C LYS A 18 14.16 -10.48 28.35
N ASN A 19 13.13 -9.87 28.94
CA ASN A 19 11.76 -9.95 28.40
C ASN A 19 11.21 -8.60 27.95
N ALA A 20 11.22 -7.61 28.84
CA ALA A 20 10.54 -6.34 28.60
C ALA A 20 11.27 -5.49 27.55
N ILE A 21 12.61 -5.42 27.60
CA ILE A 21 13.39 -4.62 26.64
C ILE A 21 13.22 -5.14 25.20
N PRO A 22 13.44 -6.44 24.89
CA PRO A 22 13.26 -6.94 23.52
C PRO A 22 11.83 -6.80 23.00
N ALA A 23 10.82 -6.97 23.87
CA ALA A 23 9.42 -6.77 23.51
C ALA A 23 9.15 -5.29 23.17
N ALA A 24 9.65 -4.36 23.99
CA ALA A 24 9.55 -2.92 23.73
C ALA A 24 10.25 -2.53 22.43
N SER A 25 11.45 -3.07 22.16
CA SER A 25 12.18 -2.85 20.92
C SER A 25 11.38 -3.33 19.70
N ALA A 26 10.84 -4.55 19.73
CA ALA A 26 10.01 -5.06 18.63
C ALA A 26 8.74 -4.21 18.40
N MET A 27 8.10 -3.73 19.47
CA MET A 27 6.96 -2.82 19.39
C MET A 27 7.34 -1.47 18.76
N ALA A 28 8.47 -0.90 19.17
CA ALA A 28 8.99 0.36 18.63
C ALA A 28 9.26 0.24 17.12
N ILE A 29 9.93 -0.83 16.69
CA ILE A 29 10.23 -1.10 15.29
C ILE A 29 8.94 -1.25 14.47
N ASN A 30 7.96 -2.00 14.98
CA ASN A 30 6.67 -2.16 14.31
C ASN A 30 5.88 -0.85 14.20
N ARG A 31 5.98 0.02 15.21
CA ARG A 31 5.36 1.34 15.22
C ARG A 31 5.98 2.24 14.14
N VAL A 32 7.31 2.32 14.10
CA VAL A 32 8.04 3.09 13.06
C VAL A 32 7.71 2.56 11.66
N ALA A 33 7.71 1.25 11.46
CA ALA A 33 7.38 0.67 10.16
C ALA A 33 5.94 0.99 9.71
N THR A 34 4.98 0.96 10.65
CA THR A 34 3.59 1.34 10.36
C THR A 34 3.47 2.83 10.02
N THR A 35 4.18 3.69 10.76
CA THR A 35 4.25 5.13 10.47
C THR A 35 4.85 5.39 9.10
N ALA A 36 5.95 4.72 8.75
CA ALA A 36 6.59 4.83 7.44
C ALA A 36 5.65 4.43 6.29
N ILE A 37 4.90 3.34 6.44
CA ILE A 37 3.84 2.95 5.47
C ILE A 37 2.78 4.04 5.37
N ASN A 38 2.31 4.55 6.51
CA ASN A 38 1.24 5.54 6.54
C ASN A 38 1.66 6.86 5.90
N GLN A 39 2.90 7.32 6.14
CA GLN A 39 3.44 8.55 5.58
C GLN A 39 3.68 8.41 4.07
N SER A 40 4.41 7.38 3.65
CA SER A 40 4.68 7.11 2.23
C SER A 40 3.39 6.92 1.42
N SER A 41 2.42 6.16 1.95
CA SER A 41 1.13 5.98 1.28
C SER A 41 0.34 7.30 1.14
N SER A 42 0.51 8.24 2.07
CA SER A 42 -0.15 9.55 1.99
C SER A 42 0.49 10.43 0.93
N GLN A 43 1.83 10.42 0.89
CA GLN A 43 2.60 11.16 -0.11
C GLN A 43 2.27 10.69 -1.53
N VAL A 44 2.38 9.38 -1.80
CA VAL A 44 2.09 8.78 -3.12
C VAL A 44 0.64 9.00 -3.52
N ALA A 45 -0.31 8.91 -2.58
CA ALA A 45 -1.72 9.17 -2.85
C ALA A 45 -1.98 10.60 -3.30
N ARG A 46 -1.27 11.58 -2.72
CA ARG A 46 -1.37 12.99 -3.10
C ARG A 46 -0.77 13.25 -4.48
N GLU A 47 0.41 12.68 -4.75
CA GLU A 47 1.13 12.83 -6.02
C GLU A 47 0.36 12.20 -7.19
N THR A 48 -0.09 10.95 -7.02
CA THR A 48 -0.81 10.19 -8.07
C THR A 48 -2.32 10.47 -8.10
N LYS A 49 -2.85 11.28 -7.18
CA LYS A 49 -4.29 11.58 -7.05
C LYS A 49 -5.16 10.32 -6.89
N VAL A 50 -4.64 9.32 -6.19
CA VAL A 50 -5.32 8.05 -5.88
C VAL A 50 -5.72 8.03 -4.40
N ARG A 51 -6.83 7.35 -4.06
CA ARG A 51 -7.25 7.21 -2.66
C ARG A 51 -6.17 6.49 -1.84
N ARG A 52 -5.76 7.09 -0.72
CA ARG A 52 -4.74 6.55 0.21
C ARG A 52 -4.95 5.08 0.59
N LYS A 53 -6.20 4.65 0.78
CA LYS A 53 -6.53 3.26 1.10
C LYS A 53 -5.99 2.28 0.05
N LEU A 54 -6.20 2.56 -1.24
CA LEU A 54 -5.74 1.71 -2.34
C LEU A 54 -4.22 1.63 -2.43
N VAL A 55 -3.53 2.75 -2.16
CA VAL A 55 -2.07 2.80 -2.12
C VAL A 55 -1.54 1.98 -0.93
N LYS A 56 -2.15 2.14 0.25
CA LYS A 56 -1.75 1.41 1.46
C LYS A 56 -1.92 -0.10 1.31
N GLU A 57 -2.98 -0.56 0.65
CA GLU A 57 -3.22 -1.99 0.34
C GLU A 57 -2.13 -2.61 -0.54
N ARG A 58 -1.31 -1.81 -1.23
CA ARG A 58 -0.14 -2.29 -2.00
C ARG A 58 1.04 -2.69 -1.09
N SER A 59 1.02 -2.23 0.16
CA SER A 59 2.09 -2.45 1.13
C SER A 59 1.67 -3.45 2.20
N ARG A 60 2.56 -4.37 2.54
CA ARG A 60 2.38 -5.37 3.60
C ARG A 60 3.53 -5.26 4.59
N LEU A 61 3.22 -5.31 5.88
CA LEU A 61 4.21 -5.30 6.94
C LEU A 61 4.42 -6.71 7.48
N LYS A 62 5.64 -7.25 7.32
CA LYS A 62 6.12 -8.39 8.10
C LYS A 62 6.69 -7.84 9.40
N ARG A 63 6.00 -8.11 10.51
CA ARG A 63 6.30 -7.53 11.82
C ARG A 63 7.56 -8.11 12.44
N ALA A 64 8.27 -7.27 13.21
CA ALA A 64 9.30 -7.69 14.14
C ALA A 64 8.69 -8.46 15.32
N THR A 65 9.42 -9.43 15.84
CA THR A 65 9.10 -10.19 17.05
C THR A 65 10.28 -10.13 18.02
N VAL A 66 10.09 -10.58 19.26
CA VAL A 66 11.18 -10.64 20.26
C VAL A 66 12.38 -11.45 19.75
N ARG A 67 12.13 -12.56 19.05
CA ARG A 67 13.18 -13.42 18.49
C ARG A 67 13.82 -12.87 17.21
N ASN A 68 13.09 -12.02 16.48
CA ASN A 68 13.56 -11.42 15.24
C ASN A 68 13.18 -9.94 15.21
N PRO A 69 14.08 -9.03 15.65
CA PRO A 69 13.78 -7.61 15.77
C PRO A 69 13.63 -6.91 14.41
N ASN A 70 13.77 -7.60 13.27
CA ASN A 70 13.69 -6.98 11.96
C ASN A 70 12.25 -6.98 11.42
N ALA A 71 11.71 -5.79 11.14
CA ALA A 71 10.47 -5.62 10.37
C ALA A 71 10.79 -5.42 8.88
N ARG A 72 9.96 -6.00 7.99
CA ARG A 72 10.11 -5.83 6.54
C ARG A 72 8.83 -5.26 5.94
N ILE A 73 8.98 -4.20 5.15
CA ILE A 73 7.89 -3.63 4.36
C ILE A 73 8.01 -4.22 2.95
N ILE A 74 6.95 -4.87 2.49
CA ILE A 74 6.86 -5.48 1.16
C ILE A 74 5.86 -4.67 0.36
N VAL A 75 6.29 -4.10 -0.76
CA VAL A 75 5.44 -3.26 -1.61
C VAL A 75 5.28 -3.91 -2.98
N ASN A 76 4.05 -4.03 -3.44
CA ASN A 76 3.81 -4.37 -4.84
C ASN A 76 4.00 -3.10 -5.69
N ARG A 77 4.99 -3.15 -6.58
CA ARG A 77 5.43 -2.02 -7.42
C ARG A 77 4.75 -1.95 -8.79
N GLY A 78 3.90 -2.91 -9.14
CA GLY A 78 3.18 -2.87 -10.42
C GLY A 78 2.19 -1.70 -10.49
N ASP A 79 1.82 -1.32 -11.71
CA ASP A 79 0.88 -0.22 -11.91
C ASP A 79 -0.52 -0.56 -11.37
N LEU A 80 -1.25 0.47 -10.94
CA LEU A 80 -2.62 0.35 -10.48
C LEU A 80 -3.60 0.40 -11.67
N PRO A 81 -4.39 -0.65 -11.95
CA PRO A 81 -5.38 -0.60 -13.00
C PRO A 81 -6.50 0.37 -12.65
N VAL A 82 -6.86 1.24 -13.58
CA VAL A 82 -7.82 2.35 -13.36
C VAL A 82 -9.20 1.88 -12.91
N ILE A 83 -9.60 0.66 -13.29
CA ILE A 83 -10.85 0.03 -12.84
C ILE A 83 -11.00 0.05 -11.30
N LYS A 84 -9.89 -0.03 -10.55
CA LYS A 84 -9.91 -0.03 -9.08
C LYS A 84 -10.28 1.33 -8.46
N LEU A 85 -10.24 2.43 -9.22
CA LEU A 85 -10.59 3.75 -8.72
C LEU A 85 -12.11 4.00 -8.62
N GLY A 86 -12.92 3.12 -9.22
CA GLY A 86 -14.35 3.34 -9.43
C GLY A 86 -14.59 4.26 -10.63
N ILE A 87 -15.62 3.96 -11.41
CA ILE A 87 -15.86 4.59 -12.70
C ILE A 87 -17.19 5.34 -12.70
N ARG A 88 -17.18 6.52 -13.31
CA ARG A 88 -18.39 7.26 -13.70
C ARG A 88 -18.29 7.58 -15.19
N MET A 89 -19.22 7.06 -15.98
CA MET A 89 -19.31 7.42 -17.41
C MET A 89 -20.11 8.71 -17.57
N LEU A 90 -19.51 9.73 -18.19
CA LEU A 90 -20.23 10.93 -18.62
C LEU A 90 -20.78 10.72 -20.04
N GLY A 91 -21.93 10.04 -20.13
CA GLY A 91 -22.72 9.89 -21.36
C GLY A 91 -22.24 8.81 -22.35
N ARG A 92 -23.19 8.17 -23.03
CA ARG A 92 -22.95 7.27 -24.18
C ARG A 92 -22.72 8.11 -25.45
N ARG A 93 -21.54 8.74 -25.58
CA ARG A 93 -21.17 9.46 -26.80
C ARG A 93 -19.87 8.92 -27.39
N PRO A 94 -19.69 8.97 -28.72
CA PRO A 94 -18.52 8.42 -29.42
C PRO A 94 -17.17 9.00 -28.96
N ASN A 95 -17.16 10.23 -28.42
CA ASN A 95 -15.98 10.88 -27.80
C ASN A 95 -16.08 10.95 -26.27
N SER A 96 -16.75 9.98 -25.64
CA SER A 96 -16.98 10.00 -24.20
C SER A 96 -15.67 9.98 -23.41
N ILE A 97 -15.63 10.82 -22.37
CA ILE A 97 -14.54 10.90 -21.41
C ILE A 97 -14.91 9.98 -20.25
N LEU A 98 -14.10 8.95 -20.02
CA LEU A 98 -14.26 8.09 -18.86
C LEU A 98 -13.59 8.76 -17.66
N LYS A 99 -14.37 9.01 -16.60
CA LYS A 99 -13.85 9.53 -15.34
C LYS A 99 -13.68 8.39 -14.35
N ALA A 100 -12.48 8.25 -13.81
CA ALA A 100 -12.15 7.27 -12.78
C ALA A 100 -11.44 7.95 -11.62
N GLY A 101 -12.13 8.07 -10.48
CA GLY A 101 -11.69 8.94 -9.39
C GLY A 101 -11.50 10.39 -9.86
N GLN A 102 -10.30 10.94 -9.63
CA GLN A 102 -9.92 12.29 -10.08
C GLN A 102 -9.35 12.31 -11.51
N HIS A 103 -9.12 11.16 -12.12
CA HIS A 103 -8.52 11.04 -13.45
C HIS A 103 -9.58 11.03 -14.55
N ARG A 104 -9.21 11.57 -15.72
CA ARG A 104 -10.06 11.65 -16.92
C ARG A 104 -9.32 11.03 -18.09
N TYR A 105 -9.95 10.08 -18.76
CA TYR A 105 -9.38 9.36 -19.89
C TYR A 105 -10.25 9.55 -21.13
N GLN A 106 -9.68 10.15 -22.16
CA GLN A 106 -10.35 10.33 -23.45
C GLN A 106 -10.26 9.03 -24.27
N ARG A 107 -11.30 8.74 -25.06
CA ARG A 107 -11.36 7.56 -25.93
C ARG A 107 -11.17 6.24 -25.17
N ALA A 108 -11.58 6.24 -23.90
CA ALA A 108 -11.51 5.10 -23.01
C ALA A 108 -12.91 4.49 -22.82
N PHE A 109 -12.96 3.17 -22.69
CA PHE A 109 -14.21 2.40 -22.58
C PHE A 109 -14.01 1.22 -21.63
N ILE A 110 -15.13 0.66 -21.17
CA ILE A 110 -15.13 -0.49 -20.26
C ILE A 110 -15.37 -1.75 -21.09
N GLN A 111 -14.52 -2.76 -20.93
CA GLN A 111 -14.66 -4.04 -21.61
C GLN A 111 -14.42 -5.18 -20.63
N ARG A 112 -15.23 -6.25 -20.75
CA ARG A 112 -14.96 -7.53 -20.09
C ARG A 112 -14.02 -8.34 -20.99
N LEU A 113 -12.86 -8.70 -20.48
CA LEU A 113 -11.88 -9.51 -21.22
C LEU A 113 -12.23 -11.00 -21.15
N LYS A 114 -11.55 -11.83 -21.95
CA LYS A 114 -11.76 -13.30 -21.99
C LYS A 114 -11.55 -13.98 -20.63
N ASN A 115 -10.75 -13.39 -19.75
CA ASN A 115 -10.54 -13.85 -18.37
C ASN A 115 -11.71 -13.51 -17.42
N GLY A 116 -12.79 -12.93 -17.93
CA GLY A 116 -13.98 -12.56 -17.17
C GLY A 116 -13.87 -11.25 -16.38
N ARG A 117 -12.70 -10.59 -16.35
CA ARG A 117 -12.46 -9.35 -15.60
C ARG A 117 -12.84 -8.12 -16.41
N TRP A 118 -13.42 -7.14 -15.74
CA TRP A 118 -13.69 -5.82 -16.30
C TRP A 118 -12.43 -4.95 -16.25
N HIS A 119 -12.14 -4.29 -17.37
CA HIS A 119 -11.03 -3.36 -17.49
C HIS A 119 -11.47 -2.06 -18.15
N VAL A 120 -10.80 -0.98 -17.77
CA VAL A 120 -10.80 0.26 -18.56
C VAL A 120 -9.74 0.11 -19.63
N MET A 121 -10.19 0.17 -20.88
CA MET A 121 -9.36 0.11 -22.07
C MET A 121 -9.30 1.51 -22.69
N GLN A 122 -8.18 1.88 -23.30
CA GLN A 122 -8.05 3.13 -24.05
C GLN A 122 -7.48 2.87 -25.44
N ARG A 123 -8.04 3.57 -26.43
CA ARG A 123 -7.48 3.57 -27.78
C ARG A 123 -6.26 4.49 -27.81
N VAL A 124 -5.08 3.90 -28.00
CA VAL A 124 -3.80 4.61 -28.04
C VAL A 124 -3.53 5.07 -29.47
N ALA A 125 -3.34 6.38 -29.67
CA ALA A 125 -2.93 6.92 -30.96
C ALA A 125 -1.46 6.55 -31.25
N GLY A 126 -1.14 6.17 -32.48
CA GLY A 126 0.24 5.86 -32.91
C GLY A 126 0.64 4.38 -32.90
N LYS A 127 -0.24 3.46 -32.49
CA LYS A 127 -0.02 2.01 -32.65
C LYS A 127 -0.67 1.51 -33.94
N ASN A 128 0.14 1.03 -34.89
CA ASN A 128 -0.37 0.41 -36.13
C ASN A 128 -1.00 -0.98 -35.91
N ARG A 129 -0.64 -1.66 -34.81
CA ARG A 129 -1.18 -2.98 -34.43
C ARG A 129 -1.60 -3.00 -32.96
N TYR A 130 -2.78 -3.55 -32.67
CA TYR A 130 -3.41 -3.60 -31.35
C TYR A 130 -3.44 -2.24 -30.62
N PRO A 131 -4.15 -1.24 -31.15
CA PRO A 131 -4.18 0.12 -30.60
C PRO A 131 -5.02 0.26 -29.33
N ILE A 132 -5.20 -0.81 -28.54
CA ILE A 132 -6.07 -0.81 -27.37
C ILE A 132 -5.32 -1.44 -26.20
N ASP A 133 -5.10 -0.66 -25.14
CA ASP A 133 -4.43 -1.13 -23.93
C ASP A 133 -5.27 -0.91 -22.68
N VAL A 134 -4.97 -1.68 -21.63
CA VAL A 134 -5.51 -1.45 -20.29
C VAL A 134 -4.90 -0.17 -19.73
N VAL A 135 -5.75 0.74 -19.27
CA VAL A 135 -5.29 1.98 -18.63
C VAL A 135 -4.83 1.69 -17.21
N LYS A 136 -3.62 2.16 -16.89
CA LYS A 136 -2.99 1.98 -15.59
C LYS A 136 -2.38 3.31 -15.11
N ILE A 137 -2.23 3.42 -13.80
CA ILE A 137 -1.56 4.53 -13.14
C ILE A 137 -0.25 3.98 -12.57
N PRO A 138 0.91 4.56 -12.92
CA PRO A 138 2.19 4.17 -12.35
C PRO A 138 2.23 4.40 -10.82
#